data_AF-A0A5S9M9U6-F1
#
_entry.id   AF-A0A5S9M9U6-F1
#
_cell.length_a   1.000
_cell.length_b   1.000
_cell.length_c   1.000
_cell.angle_alpha   90.00
_cell.angle_beta   90.00
_cell.angle_gamma   90.00
#
_symmetry.space_group_name_H-M   'P 1'
#
loop_
_entity.id
_entity.type
_entity.pdbx_description
1 polymer ?
#
loop_
_entity_poly.entity_id
_entity_poly.type
_entity_poly.pdbx_seq_one_letter_code
_entity_poly.pdbx_strand_id
1 'polypeptide(L)'
;MNRQQFINMQQMGSTSLPNLLIAHYEQLGLNESQMMVMLKIKMNEEQGVFFQTFEELSQGMTISAEECAYMVQHLIQKGFISIQPFEDRSGIQHDRYSVEPLWGVLYDFLEAKQAKEAQKHHVQAEKSLYALFEDEFGRPLSPLEGETLSIWMDQDHHDTEMIRLALREAVLSGKLNFRYIDRILFEWKKKG
;
A
#
# COMPACT_ATOMS: atom_id res chain seq x y z
N MET A 1 -18.72 -35.53 -22.11
CA MET A 1 -17.45 -35.40 -21.38
C MET A 1 -16.99 -36.78 -20.96
N ASN A 2 -15.81 -37.22 -21.39
CA ASN A 2 -15.25 -38.53 -21.02
C ASN A 2 -14.22 -38.40 -19.89
N ARG A 3 -13.82 -39.54 -19.28
CA ARG A 3 -12.88 -39.58 -18.15
C ARG A 3 -11.56 -38.87 -18.45
N GLN A 4 -11.04 -39.03 -19.67
CA GLN A 4 -9.76 -38.42 -20.05
C GLN A 4 -9.86 -36.90 -20.19
N GLN A 5 -10.96 -36.39 -20.74
CA GLN A 5 -11.24 -34.96 -20.82
C GLN A 5 -11.28 -34.32 -19.43
N PHE A 6 -11.95 -34.96 -18.46
CA PHE A 6 -12.00 -34.45 -17.09
C PHE A 6 -10.62 -34.44 -16.42
N ILE A 7 -9.81 -35.50 -16.60
CA ILE A 7 -8.44 -35.54 -16.07
C ILE A 7 -7.58 -34.43 -16.70
N ASN A 8 -7.68 -34.21 -18.01
CA ASN A 8 -6.96 -33.14 -18.69
C ASN A 8 -7.37 -31.75 -18.16
N MET A 9 -8.66 -31.55 -17.85
CA MET A 9 -9.13 -30.29 -17.24
C MET A 9 -8.53 -30.05 -15.85
N GLN A 10 -8.35 -31.09 -15.04
CA GLN A 10 -7.69 -30.96 -13.73
C GLN A 10 -6.18 -30.69 -13.86
N GLN A 11 -5.55 -31.19 -14.91
CA GLN A 11 -4.13 -30.95 -15.22
C GLN A 11 -3.85 -29.54 -15.77
N MET A 12 -4.89 -28.76 -16.13
CA MET A 12 -4.72 -27.35 -16.49
C MET A 12 -4.26 -26.49 -15.30
N GLY A 13 -4.40 -27.01 -14.07
CA GLY A 13 -3.98 -26.33 -12.85
C GLY A 13 -4.92 -25.19 -12.43
N SER A 14 -4.43 -24.34 -11.54
CA SER A 14 -5.16 -23.20 -11.01
C SER A 14 -4.22 -22.02 -10.82
N THR A 15 -4.59 -20.86 -11.35
CA THR A 15 -3.80 -19.64 -11.18
C THR A 15 -4.24 -18.91 -9.93
N SER A 16 -3.34 -18.76 -8.97
CA SER A 16 -3.59 -17.99 -7.75
C SER A 16 -3.17 -16.53 -7.89
N LEU A 17 -3.95 -15.62 -7.31
CA LEU A 17 -3.60 -14.20 -7.17
C LEU A 17 -3.63 -13.79 -5.70
N PRO A 18 -2.72 -12.92 -5.24
CA PRO A 18 -2.82 -12.34 -3.90
C PRO A 18 -4.10 -11.51 -3.77
N ASN A 19 -4.83 -11.71 -2.67
CA ASN A 19 -6.04 -10.94 -2.36
C ASN A 19 -5.77 -9.43 -2.29
N LEU A 20 -4.56 -9.05 -1.92
CA LEU A 20 -4.12 -7.66 -1.89
C LEU A 20 -4.20 -7.01 -3.28
N LEU A 21 -3.80 -7.72 -4.33
CA LEU A 21 -3.89 -7.24 -5.70
C LEU A 21 -5.36 -7.11 -6.11
N ILE A 22 -6.20 -8.09 -5.80
CA ILE A 22 -7.64 -8.06 -6.09
C ILE A 22 -8.32 -6.88 -5.37
N ALA A 23 -7.91 -6.57 -4.16
CA ALA A 23 -8.49 -5.46 -3.38
C ALA A 23 -8.06 -4.07 -3.90
N HIS A 24 -6.93 -3.97 -4.62
CA HIS A 24 -6.28 -2.68 -4.90
C HIS A 24 -5.89 -2.47 -6.37
N TYR A 25 -6.24 -3.35 -7.31
CA TYR A 25 -5.85 -3.20 -8.72
C TYR A 25 -6.35 -1.88 -9.33
N GLU A 26 -7.55 -1.43 -8.98
CA GLU A 26 -8.09 -0.14 -9.44
C GLU A 26 -7.25 1.04 -8.94
N GLN A 27 -6.78 0.98 -7.69
CA GLN A 27 -5.92 2.00 -7.08
C GLN A 27 -4.50 2.00 -7.67
N LEU A 28 -4.07 0.87 -8.24
CA LEU A 28 -2.85 0.75 -9.05
C LEU A 28 -3.04 1.31 -10.47
N GLY A 29 -4.28 1.67 -10.86
CA GLY A 29 -4.60 2.16 -12.19
C GLY A 29 -4.84 1.05 -13.22
N LEU A 30 -5.11 -0.17 -12.76
CA LEU A 30 -5.50 -1.30 -13.60
C LEU A 30 -7.03 -1.39 -13.72
N ASN A 31 -7.51 -1.83 -14.87
CA ASN A 31 -8.90 -2.25 -15.05
C ASN A 31 -9.04 -3.79 -15.10
N GLU A 32 -10.28 -4.28 -15.15
CA GLU A 32 -10.60 -5.71 -15.15
C GLU A 32 -10.01 -6.43 -16.35
N SER A 33 -10.03 -5.80 -17.53
CA SER A 33 -9.47 -6.39 -18.76
C SER A 33 -7.95 -6.54 -18.68
N GLN A 34 -7.25 -5.53 -18.17
CA GLN A 34 -5.81 -5.57 -17.94
C GLN A 34 -5.44 -6.62 -16.88
N MET A 35 -6.23 -6.72 -15.81
CA MET A 35 -6.10 -7.78 -14.81
C MET A 35 -6.26 -9.17 -15.44
N MET A 36 -7.21 -9.34 -16.36
CA MET A 36 -7.43 -10.61 -17.06
C MET A 36 -6.28 -10.96 -18.01
N VAL A 37 -5.74 -9.98 -18.75
CA VAL A 37 -4.53 -10.18 -19.57
C VAL A 37 -3.37 -10.66 -18.70
N MET A 38 -3.15 -10.00 -17.55
CA MET A 38 -2.08 -10.35 -16.62
C MET A 38 -2.28 -11.72 -15.97
N LEU A 39 -3.52 -12.10 -15.64
CA LEU A 39 -3.86 -13.44 -15.16
C LEU A 39 -3.54 -14.50 -16.22
N LYS A 40 -3.90 -14.25 -17.49
CA LYS A 40 -3.60 -15.17 -18.59
C LYS A 40 -2.10 -15.33 -18.81
N ILE A 41 -1.33 -14.24 -18.75
CA ILE A 41 0.14 -14.28 -18.80
C ILE A 41 0.68 -15.17 -17.67
N LYS A 42 0.24 -14.94 -16.42
CA LYS A 42 0.66 -15.73 -15.26
C LYS A 42 0.28 -17.21 -15.39
N MET A 43 -0.96 -17.50 -15.80
CA MET A 43 -1.45 -18.86 -16.02
C MET A 43 -0.58 -19.60 -17.03
N ASN A 44 -0.22 -18.93 -18.11
CA ASN A 44 0.58 -19.54 -19.16
C ASN A 44 2.04 -19.74 -18.73
N GLU A 45 2.61 -18.79 -17.98
CA GLU A 45 3.94 -18.91 -17.38
C GLU A 45 4.01 -20.16 -16.47
N GLU A 46 2.98 -20.39 -15.65
CA GLU A 46 2.86 -21.59 -14.79
C GLU A 46 2.76 -22.90 -15.59
N GLN A 47 2.18 -22.85 -16.79
CA GLN A 47 2.07 -23.98 -17.71
C GLN A 47 3.32 -24.18 -18.59
N GLY A 48 4.34 -23.33 -18.45
CA GLY A 48 5.57 -23.40 -19.24
C GLY A 48 5.40 -22.87 -20.68
N VAL A 49 4.35 -22.10 -20.95
CA VAL A 49 4.18 -21.37 -22.21
C VAL A 49 4.70 -19.96 -21.98
N PHE A 50 5.94 -19.73 -22.42
CA PHE A 50 6.70 -18.54 -22.03
C PHE A 50 6.34 -17.29 -22.84
N PHE A 51 5.84 -17.44 -24.06
CA PHE A 51 5.42 -16.34 -24.93
C PHE A 51 4.14 -16.69 -25.68
N GLN A 52 3.26 -15.71 -25.83
CA GLN A 52 2.03 -15.81 -26.59
C GLN A 52 1.88 -14.63 -27.52
N THR A 53 1.22 -14.87 -28.64
CA THR A 53 0.76 -13.78 -29.49
C THR A 53 -0.43 -13.06 -28.85
N PHE A 54 -0.74 -11.86 -29.33
CA PHE A 54 -1.89 -11.10 -28.82
C PHE A 54 -3.22 -11.79 -29.15
N GLU A 55 -3.29 -12.55 -30.24
CA GLU A 55 -4.46 -13.36 -30.60
C GLU A 55 -4.70 -14.48 -29.59
N GLU A 56 -3.63 -15.14 -29.12
CA GLU A 56 -3.70 -16.20 -28.10
C GLU A 56 -4.07 -15.61 -26.73
N LEU A 57 -3.49 -14.46 -26.38
CA LEU A 57 -3.83 -13.74 -25.13
C LEU A 57 -5.25 -13.18 -25.14
N SER A 58 -5.79 -12.73 -26.27
CA SER A 58 -7.17 -12.24 -26.34
C SER A 58 -8.20 -13.36 -26.46
N GLN A 59 -7.79 -14.60 -26.78
CA GLN A 59 -8.73 -15.71 -26.95
C GLN A 59 -9.56 -15.98 -25.68
N GLY A 60 -10.89 -15.99 -25.81
CA GLY A 60 -11.79 -16.17 -24.66
C GLY A 60 -11.98 -14.92 -23.81
N MET A 61 -11.41 -13.79 -24.21
CA MET A 61 -11.73 -12.46 -23.67
C MET A 61 -12.73 -11.75 -24.57
N THR A 62 -13.34 -10.68 -24.07
CA THR A 62 -14.27 -9.83 -24.84
C THR A 62 -13.57 -8.79 -25.71
N ILE A 63 -12.24 -8.69 -25.61
CA ILE A 63 -11.41 -7.71 -26.31
C ILE A 63 -10.83 -8.31 -27.59
N SER A 64 -10.53 -7.47 -28.56
CA SER A 64 -9.80 -7.84 -29.77
C SER A 64 -8.31 -8.05 -29.52
N ALA A 65 -7.61 -8.65 -30.49
CA ALA A 65 -6.14 -8.78 -30.44
C ALA A 65 -5.44 -7.42 -30.45
N GLU A 66 -5.99 -6.43 -31.18
CA GLU A 66 -5.46 -5.06 -31.21
C GLU A 66 -5.58 -4.36 -29.85
N GLU A 67 -6.74 -4.50 -29.19
CA GLU A 67 -6.96 -4.00 -27.84
C GLU A 67 -6.05 -4.71 -26.83
N CYS A 68 -5.86 -6.03 -26.99
CA CYS A 68 -4.95 -6.80 -26.15
C CYS A 68 -3.49 -6.30 -26.31
N ALA A 69 -3.04 -6.06 -27.54
CA ALA A 69 -1.72 -5.50 -27.80
C ALA A 69 -1.53 -4.14 -27.11
N TYR A 70 -2.53 -3.25 -27.20
CA TYR A 70 -2.52 -1.97 -26.49
C TYR A 70 -2.43 -2.15 -24.97
N MET A 71 -3.19 -3.10 -24.40
CA MET A 71 -3.14 -3.39 -22.96
C MET A 71 -1.77 -3.93 -22.53
N VAL A 72 -1.19 -4.87 -23.26
CA VAL A 72 0.15 -5.41 -22.97
C VAL A 72 1.19 -4.30 -23.02
N GLN A 73 1.16 -3.44 -24.05
CA GLN A 73 2.06 -2.31 -24.16
C GLN A 73 1.91 -1.35 -22.97
N HIS A 74 0.67 -1.06 -22.56
CA HIS A 74 0.40 -0.22 -21.40
C HIS A 74 0.95 -0.83 -20.10
N LEU A 75 0.75 -2.14 -19.90
CA LEU A 75 1.26 -2.88 -18.75
C LEU A 75 2.80 -2.86 -18.69
N ILE A 76 3.48 -2.98 -19.84
CA ILE A 76 4.94 -2.86 -19.93
C ILE A 76 5.39 -1.44 -19.57
N GLN A 77 4.77 -0.41 -20.17
CA GLN A 77 5.13 1.00 -19.92
C GLN A 77 4.96 1.41 -18.46
N LYS A 78 3.94 0.84 -17.79
CA LYS A 78 3.67 1.07 -16.37
C LYS A 78 4.51 0.20 -15.44
N GLY A 79 5.30 -0.73 -15.97
CA GLY A 79 6.14 -1.61 -15.18
C GLY A 79 5.39 -2.71 -14.44
N PHE A 80 4.19 -3.10 -14.89
CA PHE A 80 3.45 -4.24 -14.32
C PHE A 80 3.97 -5.57 -14.85
N ILE A 81 4.40 -5.59 -16.11
CA ILE A 81 4.96 -6.76 -16.77
C ILE A 81 6.23 -6.37 -17.51
N SER A 82 7.09 -7.35 -17.78
CA SER A 82 8.29 -7.17 -18.60
C SER A 82 8.42 -8.29 -19.62
N ILE A 83 9.19 -8.02 -20.69
CA ILE A 83 9.64 -9.05 -21.62
C ILE A 83 11.10 -9.32 -21.28
N GLN A 84 11.42 -10.58 -20.95
CA GLN A 84 12.76 -11.03 -20.62
C GLN A 84 13.21 -12.05 -21.66
N PRO A 85 14.48 -12.03 -22.11
CA PRO A 85 15.03 -13.13 -22.89
C PRO A 85 15.20 -14.37 -22.01
N PHE A 86 14.94 -15.55 -22.57
CA PHE A 86 15.26 -16.84 -21.99
C PHE A 86 15.92 -17.75 -23.02
N GLU A 87 16.88 -18.54 -22.57
CA GLU A 87 17.55 -19.53 -23.43
C GLU A 87 16.89 -20.90 -23.21
N ASP A 88 16.46 -21.53 -24.28
CA ASP A 88 15.97 -22.90 -24.20
C ASP A 88 17.13 -23.91 -24.06
N ARG A 89 16.79 -25.19 -23.85
CA ARG A 89 17.79 -26.27 -23.75
C ARG A 89 18.59 -26.49 -25.03
N SER A 90 18.17 -25.90 -26.14
CA SER A 90 18.80 -25.98 -27.47
C SER A 90 19.76 -24.82 -27.72
N GLY A 91 19.88 -23.87 -26.79
CA GLY A 91 20.69 -22.66 -26.92
C GLY A 91 20.04 -21.55 -27.75
N ILE A 92 18.74 -21.67 -28.04
CA ILE A 92 18.00 -20.66 -28.81
C ILE A 92 17.42 -19.64 -27.82
N GLN A 93 17.64 -18.36 -28.12
CA GLN A 93 17.08 -17.24 -27.38
C GLN A 93 15.62 -17.04 -27.78
N HIS A 94 14.74 -17.00 -26.80
CA HIS A 94 13.32 -16.74 -26.93
C HIS A 94 12.92 -15.63 -25.96
N ASP A 95 11.86 -14.89 -26.28
CA ASP A 95 11.30 -13.93 -25.35
C ASP A 95 10.30 -14.62 -24.40
N ARG A 96 10.16 -14.09 -23.20
CA ARG A 96 9.09 -14.48 -22.27
C ARG A 96 8.47 -13.28 -21.58
N TYR A 97 7.18 -13.37 -21.29
CA TYR A 97 6.57 -12.42 -20.37
C TYR A 97 6.95 -12.77 -18.92
N SER A 98 7.11 -11.74 -18.10
CA SER A 98 7.30 -11.87 -16.65
C SER A 98 6.41 -10.88 -15.92
N VAL A 99 5.65 -11.38 -14.95
CA VAL A 99 4.84 -10.58 -14.02
C VAL A 99 5.60 -10.20 -12.74
N GLU A 100 6.89 -10.50 -12.64
CA GLU A 100 7.73 -10.12 -11.50
C GLU A 100 7.69 -8.62 -11.17
N PRO A 101 7.70 -7.68 -12.14
CA PRO A 101 7.65 -6.24 -11.86
C PRO A 101 6.41 -5.79 -11.07
N LEU A 102 5.29 -6.51 -11.20
CA LEU A 102 4.06 -6.27 -10.43
C LEU A 102 4.30 -6.24 -8.93
N TRP A 103 5.20 -7.09 -8.43
CA TRP A 103 5.47 -7.18 -6.99
C TRP A 103 6.20 -5.95 -6.47
N GLY A 104 7.08 -5.35 -7.27
CA GLY A 104 7.70 -4.06 -6.95
C GLY A 104 6.65 -2.95 -6.88
N VAL A 105 5.79 -2.87 -7.90
CA VAL A 105 4.70 -1.88 -7.93
C VAL A 105 3.76 -2.03 -6.73
N LEU A 106 3.43 -3.26 -6.35
CA LEU A 106 2.57 -3.55 -5.19
C LEU A 106 3.25 -3.17 -3.87
N TYR A 107 4.55 -3.41 -3.75
CA TYR A 107 5.35 -3.01 -2.59
C TYR A 107 5.37 -1.49 -2.43
N ASP A 108 5.72 -0.75 -3.49
CA ASP A 108 5.79 0.72 -3.47
C ASP A 108 4.42 1.34 -3.14
N PHE A 109 3.36 0.76 -3.69
CA PHE A 109 1.98 1.17 -3.39
C PHE A 109 1.64 1.00 -1.90
N LEU A 110 2.01 -0.13 -1.30
CA LEU A 110 1.76 -0.39 0.11
C LEU A 110 2.56 0.55 1.01
N GLU A 111 3.83 0.78 0.71
CA GLU A 111 4.69 1.68 1.47
C GLU A 111 4.11 3.10 1.45
N ALA A 112 3.72 3.60 0.27
CA ALA A 112 3.10 4.91 0.13
C ALA A 112 1.75 5.01 0.86
N LYS A 113 0.96 3.92 0.90
CA LYS A 113 -0.31 3.89 1.62
C LYS A 113 -0.11 3.93 3.13
N GLN A 114 0.83 3.16 3.66
CA GLN A 114 1.17 3.16 5.09
C GLN A 114 1.70 4.51 5.54
N ALA A 115 2.57 5.14 4.76
CA ALA A 115 3.08 6.49 5.07
C ALA A 115 1.94 7.53 5.13
N LYS A 116 0.97 7.47 4.21
CA LYS A 116 -0.21 8.34 4.23
C LYS A 116 -1.12 8.07 5.42
N GLU A 117 -1.31 6.81 5.81
CA GLU A 117 -2.10 6.44 6.97
C GLU A 117 -1.45 6.92 8.27
N ALA A 118 -0.13 6.72 8.41
CA ALA A 118 0.64 7.24 9.54
C ALA A 118 0.54 8.77 9.66
N GLN A 119 0.66 9.50 8.54
CA GLN A 119 0.52 10.95 8.53
C GLN A 119 -0.90 11.39 8.94
N LYS A 120 -1.95 10.70 8.45
CA LYS A 120 -3.33 10.99 8.85
C LYS A 120 -3.55 10.76 10.34
N HIS A 121 -3.00 9.66 10.87
CA HIS A 121 -3.06 9.35 12.29
C HIS A 121 -2.35 10.42 13.12
N HIS A 122 -1.17 10.90 12.69
CA HIS A 122 -0.45 12.00 13.34
C HIS A 122 -1.31 13.26 13.40
N VAL A 123 -1.79 13.74 12.25
CA VAL A 123 -2.62 14.96 12.17
C VAL A 123 -3.91 14.83 12.97
N GLN A 124 -4.51 13.65 13.02
CA GLN A 124 -5.71 13.42 13.82
C GLN A 124 -5.41 13.42 15.33
N ALA A 125 -4.29 12.83 15.73
CA ALA A 125 -3.86 12.81 17.13
C ALA A 125 -3.51 14.22 17.63
N GLU A 126 -2.82 15.02 16.81
CA GLU A 126 -2.59 16.44 17.07
C GLU A 126 -3.91 17.18 17.28
N LYS A 127 -4.83 17.13 16.32
CA LYS A 127 -6.14 17.79 16.42
C LYS A 127 -6.92 17.39 17.68
N SER A 128 -6.84 16.11 18.05
CA SER A 128 -7.45 15.61 19.27
C SER A 128 -6.80 16.22 20.52
N LEU A 129 -5.48 16.38 20.55
CA LEU A 129 -4.78 17.02 21.66
C LEU A 129 -5.13 18.51 21.75
N TYR A 130 -5.13 19.24 20.64
CA TYR A 130 -5.55 20.64 20.62
C TYR A 130 -6.95 20.80 21.23
N ALA A 131 -7.93 20.01 20.78
CA ALA A 131 -9.29 20.05 21.30
C ALA A 131 -9.36 19.73 22.81
N LEU A 132 -8.58 18.74 23.28
CA LEU A 132 -8.52 18.39 24.71
C LEU A 132 -7.94 19.53 25.56
N PHE A 133 -6.89 20.19 25.09
CA PHE A 133 -6.33 21.35 25.79
C PHE A 133 -7.31 22.52 25.80
N GLU A 134 -8.00 22.81 24.70
CA GLU A 134 -8.97 23.90 24.66
C GLU A 134 -10.15 23.67 25.62
N ASP A 135 -10.62 22.43 25.75
CA ASP A 135 -11.68 22.03 26.68
C ASP A 135 -11.25 22.22 28.14
N GLU A 136 -10.09 21.68 28.53
CA GLU A 136 -9.56 21.78 29.89
C GLU A 136 -9.21 23.23 30.27
N PHE A 137 -8.68 24.03 29.34
CA PHE A 137 -8.38 25.44 29.57
C PHE A 137 -9.62 26.35 29.46
N GLY A 138 -10.75 25.83 28.93
CA GLY A 138 -11.99 26.57 28.74
C GLY A 138 -11.90 27.73 27.74
N ARG A 139 -10.88 27.71 26.88
CA ARG A 139 -10.65 28.74 25.85
C ARG A 139 -9.83 28.19 24.69
N PRO A 140 -9.91 28.82 23.50
CA PRO A 140 -8.99 28.52 22.41
C PRO A 140 -7.53 28.71 22.81
N LEU A 141 -6.66 27.86 22.29
CA LEU A 141 -5.23 27.99 22.50
C LEU A 141 -4.69 29.19 21.73
N SER A 142 -3.76 29.92 22.35
CA SER A 142 -3.03 30.98 21.65
C SER A 142 -2.00 30.38 20.67
N PRO A 143 -1.55 31.15 19.65
CA PRO A 143 -0.55 30.66 18.69
C PRO A 143 0.74 30.13 19.37
N LEU A 144 1.18 30.78 20.44
CA LEU A 144 2.36 30.37 21.21
C LEU A 144 2.13 29.05 21.98
N GLU A 145 0.92 28.84 22.50
CA GLU A 145 0.55 27.61 23.19
C GLU A 145 0.44 26.44 22.21
N GLY A 146 -0.10 26.68 21.01
CA GLY A 146 -0.10 25.69 19.93
C GLY A 146 1.32 25.33 19.47
N GLU A 147 2.18 26.32 19.30
CA GLU A 147 3.59 26.09 18.98
C GLU A 147 4.29 25.26 20.07
N THR A 148 4.00 25.52 21.35
CA THR A 148 4.53 24.72 22.47
C THR A 148 4.07 23.27 22.40
N LEU A 149 2.79 23.03 22.09
CA LEU A 149 2.24 21.68 21.92
C LEU A 149 2.92 20.95 20.76
N SER A 150 3.13 21.63 19.63
CA SER A 150 3.89 21.10 18.50
C SER A 150 5.34 20.80 18.84
N ILE A 151 6.02 21.63 19.64
CA ILE A 151 7.39 21.35 20.11
C ILE A 151 7.43 20.04 20.90
N TRP A 152 6.48 19.80 21.81
CA TRP A 152 6.44 18.57 22.59
C TRP A 152 6.29 17.32 21.71
N MET A 153 5.51 17.39 20.64
CA MET A 153 5.27 16.27 19.72
C MET A 153 6.43 16.09 18.73
N ASP A 154 6.80 17.16 18.03
CA ASP A 154 7.69 17.10 16.88
C ASP A 154 9.17 17.15 17.26
N GLN A 155 9.54 17.94 18.27
CA GLN A 155 10.95 18.12 18.67
C GLN A 155 11.33 17.24 19.85
N ASP A 156 10.46 17.17 20.87
CA ASP A 156 10.74 16.36 22.06
C ASP A 156 10.34 14.89 21.91
N HIS A 157 9.62 14.56 20.83
CA HIS A 157 9.11 13.22 20.51
C HIS A 157 8.31 12.59 21.66
N HIS A 158 7.55 13.42 22.39
CA HIS A 158 6.62 12.91 23.39
C HIS A 158 5.43 12.25 22.71
N ASP A 159 5.11 11.02 23.12
CA ASP A 159 3.87 10.37 22.70
C ASP A 159 2.65 11.19 23.15
N THR A 160 1.63 11.25 22.31
CA THR A 160 0.39 11.99 22.56
C THR A 160 -0.32 11.53 23.83
N GLU A 161 -0.20 10.24 24.19
CA GLU A 161 -0.68 9.70 25.47
C GLU A 161 0.03 10.34 26.66
N MET A 162 1.35 10.55 26.54
CA MET A 162 2.17 11.15 27.59
C MET A 162 1.78 12.60 27.85
N ILE A 163 1.57 13.37 26.78
CA ILE A 163 1.11 14.75 26.84
C ILE A 163 -0.29 14.81 27.49
N ARG A 164 -1.18 13.88 27.14
CA ARG A 164 -2.52 13.80 27.75
C ARG A 164 -2.47 13.50 29.25
N LEU A 165 -1.58 12.59 29.66
CA LEU A 165 -1.38 12.26 31.07
C LEU A 165 -0.81 13.46 31.84
N ALA A 166 0.14 14.19 31.25
CA ALA A 166 0.71 15.39 31.87
C ALA A 166 -0.33 16.53 32.01
N LEU A 167 -1.20 16.70 31.01
CA LEU A 167 -2.35 17.61 31.09
C LEU A 167 -3.27 17.21 32.26
N ARG A 168 -3.64 15.93 32.35
CA ARG A 168 -4.51 15.42 33.41
C ARG A 168 -3.90 15.62 34.80
N GLU A 169 -2.60 15.38 34.95
CA GLU A 169 -1.87 15.62 36.20
C GLU A 169 -1.87 17.12 36.57
N ALA A 170 -1.72 18.01 35.59
CA ALA A 170 -1.80 19.46 35.81
C ALA A 170 -3.19 19.91 36.26
N VAL A 171 -4.26 19.33 35.70
CA VAL A 171 -5.65 19.55 36.13
C VAL A 171 -5.85 19.06 37.56
N LEU A 172 -5.45 17.82 37.87
CA LEU A 172 -5.58 17.23 39.21
C LEU A 172 -4.80 18.01 40.29
N SER A 173 -3.64 18.55 39.91
CA SER A 173 -2.79 19.38 40.77
C SER A 173 -3.31 20.81 40.94
N GLY A 174 -4.38 21.20 40.23
CA GLY A 174 -4.92 22.57 40.23
C GLY A 174 -3.95 23.61 39.64
N LYS A 175 -2.96 23.18 38.85
CA LYS A 175 -1.90 24.03 38.27
C LYS A 175 -1.93 23.93 36.74
N LEU A 176 -3.05 24.32 36.15
CA LEU A 176 -3.27 24.25 34.70
C LEU A 176 -2.52 25.38 33.97
N ASN A 177 -1.28 25.13 33.56
CA ASN A 177 -0.51 26.00 32.67
C ASN A 177 0.57 25.21 31.91
N PHE A 178 0.92 25.68 30.72
CA PHE A 178 1.91 25.02 29.84
C PHE A 178 3.28 24.83 30.49
N ARG A 179 3.78 25.79 31.27
CA ARG A 179 5.07 25.65 31.97
C ARG A 179 5.08 24.52 32.99
N TYR A 180 3.94 24.23 33.62
CA TYR A 180 3.83 23.15 34.58
C TYR A 180 3.77 21.80 33.88
N ILE A 181 2.98 21.69 32.81
CA ILE A 181 2.90 20.51 31.96
C ILE A 181 4.27 20.18 31.36
N ASP A 182 5.01 21.19 30.88
CA ASP A 182 6.38 21.07 30.38
C ASP A 182 7.33 20.43 31.39
N ARG A 183 7.26 20.87 32.66
CA ARG A 183 8.07 20.28 33.75
C ARG A 183 7.70 18.84 34.03
N ILE A 184 6.41 18.49 33.99
CA ILE A 184 5.95 17.10 34.18
C ILE A 184 6.54 16.22 33.07
N LEU A 185 6.41 16.66 31.81
CA LEU A 185 6.95 15.96 30.64
C LEU A 185 8.47 15.79 30.72
N PHE A 186 9.19 16.85 31.09
CA PHE A 186 10.64 16.81 31.27
C PHE A 186 11.07 15.84 32.39
N GLU A 187 10.40 15.88 33.53
CA GLU A 187 10.70 14.99 34.65
C GLU A 187 10.45 13.52 34.31
N TRP A 188 9.37 13.24 33.57
CA TRP A 188 9.07 11.89 33.15
C TRP A 188 10.05 11.37 32.10
N LYS A 189 10.46 12.19 31.12
CA LYS A 189 11.49 11.84 30.13
C LYS A 189 12.85 11.53 30.75
N LYS A 190 13.17 12.14 31.91
CA LYS A 190 14.42 11.89 32.65
C LYS A 190 14.37 10.60 33.50
N LYS A 191 13.18 10.14 33.89
CA LYS A 191 12.97 8.97 34.75
C LYS A 191 12.69 7.68 33.99
N GLY A 192 12.31 7.77 32.71
CA GLY A 192 12.26 6.65 31.76
C GLY A 192 13.61 6.40 31.12
#